data_AF-A0A7W9Q7Z7-F1
#
_entry.id   AF-A0A7W9Q7Z7-F1
#
_cell.length_a   1.000
_cell.length_b   1.000
_cell.length_c   1.000
_cell.angle_alpha   90.00
_cell.angle_beta   90.00
_cell.angle_gamma   90.00
#
_symmetry.space_group_name_H-M   'P 1'
#
loop_
_entity.id
_entity.type
_entity.pdbx_description
1 polymer ?
#
loop_
_entity_poly.entity_id
_entity_poly.type
_entity_poly.pdbx_seq_one_letter_code
_entity_poly.pdbx_strand_id
1 'polypeptide(L)' 'MSERVRLNLVTPRGGQVDPRTCIQCAQLLKDLIQASGIGDHNAVSLVLIAMDVHMTRGHPEDTR' A
#
# COMPACT_ATOMS: atom_id res chain seq x y z
N MET A 1 2.48 -1.13 16.40
CA MET A 1 1.81 -0.37 15.32
C MET A 1 0.33 -0.31 15.64
N SER A 2 -0.30 0.87 15.57
CA SER A 2 -1.70 1.06 15.98
C SER A 2 -2.67 0.52 14.93
N GLU A 3 -3.69 -0.19 15.39
CA GLU A 3 -4.80 -0.79 14.65
C GLU A 3 -5.51 0.16 13.67
N ARG A 4 -5.39 1.48 13.93
CA ARG A 4 -5.92 2.55 13.08
C ARG A 4 -5.31 2.58 11.67
N VAL A 5 -4.10 2.09 11.47
CA VAL A 5 -3.47 2.01 10.13
C VAL A 5 -4.17 0.96 9.24
N ARG A 6 -4.82 -0.06 9.83
CA ARG A 6 -5.51 -1.12 9.08
C ARG A 6 -6.93 -0.72 8.65
N LEU A 7 -7.58 0.18 9.38
CA LEU A 7 -8.99 0.53 9.20
C LEU A 7 -9.26 1.65 8.19
N ASN A 8 -8.23 2.38 7.74
CA ASN A 8 -8.39 3.44 6.72
C ASN A 8 -8.42 2.93 5.27
N LEU A 9 -8.42 1.60 5.05
CA LEU A 9 -8.56 0.99 3.71
C LEU A 9 -10.02 0.82 3.24
N VAL A 10 -11.01 1.27 4.02
CA VAL A 10 -12.42 0.85 3.86
C VAL A 10 -13.21 1.67 2.82
N THR A 11 -12.71 2.81 2.35
CA THR A 11 -13.45 3.64 1.36
C THR A 11 -12.62 3.92 0.11
N PRO A 12 -12.77 3.11 -0.95
CA PRO A 12 -12.03 3.30 -2.20
C PRO A 12 -12.54 4.53 -2.97
N ARG A 13 -11.64 5.38 -3.47
CA ARG A 13 -11.91 6.42 -4.47
C ARG A 13 -11.38 5.97 -5.84
N GLY A 14 -12.10 6.26 -6.91
CA GLY A 14 -11.60 6.02 -8.26
C GLY A 14 -10.49 7.00 -8.63
N GLY A 15 -9.35 6.51 -9.12
CA GLY A 15 -8.27 7.31 -9.68
C GLY A 15 -6.93 6.57 -9.71
N GLN A 16 -6.13 6.78 -10.76
CA GLN A 16 -4.76 6.26 -10.82
C GLN A 16 -3.86 7.08 -9.89
N VAL A 17 -3.15 6.42 -8.98
CA VAL A 17 -2.18 7.04 -8.08
C VAL A 17 -0.78 6.96 -8.69
N ASP A 18 -0.02 8.07 -8.65
CA ASP A 18 1.42 8.02 -8.93
C ASP A 18 2.15 7.45 -7.70
N PRO A 19 2.70 6.22 -7.76
CA PRO A 19 3.38 5.61 -6.64
C PRO A 19 4.63 6.36 -6.17
N ARG A 20 5.17 7.29 -6.97
CA ARG A 20 6.36 8.09 -6.62
C ARG A 20 6.05 9.24 -5.67
N THR A 21 4.82 9.75 -5.68
CA THR A 21 4.38 10.86 -4.82
C THR A 21 3.56 10.38 -3.63
N CYS A 22 3.22 9.09 -3.63
CA CYS A 22 2.40 8.42 -2.64
C CYS A 22 3.21 7.89 -1.45
N ILE A 23 2.93 8.38 -0.24
CA ILE A 23 3.58 7.93 1.01
C ILE A 23 3.29 6.44 1.30
N GLN A 24 2.06 5.98 1.03
CA GLN A 24 1.67 4.59 1.28
C GLN A 24 2.33 3.60 0.31
N CYS A 25 2.44 3.93 -0.99
CA CYS A 25 3.23 3.17 -1.97
C CYS A 25 4.70 3.15 -1.58
N ALA A 26 5.27 4.26 -1.12
CA ALA A 26 6.65 4.29 -0.64
C ALA A 26 6.87 3.38 0.57
N GLN A 27 5.89 3.27 1.47
CA GLN A 27 5.96 2.34 2.59
C GLN A 27 5.80 0.89 2.13
N LEU A 28 4.83 0.59 1.25
CA LEU A 28 4.63 -0.75 0.69
C LEU A 28 5.87 -1.22 -0.08
N LEU A 29 6.57 -0.34 -0.81
CA LEU A 29 7.84 -0.67 -1.44
C LEU A 29 8.91 -1.08 -0.43
N LYS A 30 9.02 -0.39 0.71
CA LYS A 30 9.96 -0.76 1.77
C LYS A 30 9.64 -2.14 2.35
N ASP A 31 8.36 -2.39 2.61
CA ASP A 31 7.88 -3.67 3.16
C ASP A 31 8.14 -4.81 2.16
N LEU A 32 7.99 -4.56 0.85
CA LEU A 32 8.32 -5.50 -0.22
C LEU A 32 9.81 -5.85 -0.23
N ILE A 33 10.68 -4.83 -0.17
CA ILE A 33 12.14 -5.02 -0.15
C ILE A 33 12.55 -5.83 1.08
N GLN A 34 11.99 -5.53 2.25
CA GLN A 34 12.27 -6.26 3.48
C GLN A 34 11.80 -7.71 3.38
N ALA A 35 10.56 -7.96 2.95
CA ALA A 35 10.00 -9.29 2.79
C ALA A 35 10.79 -10.13 1.78
N SER A 36 11.17 -9.53 0.66
CA SER A 36 12.04 -10.18 -0.34
C SER A 36 13.43 -10.48 0.22
N GLY A 37 14.01 -9.58 1.01
CA GLY A 37 15.34 -9.76 1.60
C GLY A 37 15.42 -10.92 2.58
N ILE A 38 14.33 -11.23 3.28
CA ILE A 38 14.24 -12.36 4.21
C ILE A 38 13.64 -13.64 3.59
N GLY A 39 13.24 -13.60 2.32
CA GLY A 39 12.63 -14.74 1.62
C GLY A 39 11.19 -15.05 2.05
N ASP A 40 10.47 -14.09 2.65
CA ASP A 40 9.08 -14.28 3.04
C ASP A 40 8.13 -14.06 1.84
N HIS A 41 7.92 -15.13 1.08
CA HIS A 41 7.07 -15.12 -0.11
C HIS A 41 5.60 -14.78 0.18
N ASN A 42 5.11 -15.06 1.39
CA ASN A 42 3.75 -14.73 1.80
C ASN A 42 3.63 -13.22 2.02
N ALA A 43 4.58 -12.62 2.73
CA ALA A 43 4.62 -11.17 2.93
C ALA A 43 4.79 -10.43 1.59
N VAL A 44 5.64 -10.92 0.68
CA VAL A 44 5.77 -10.37 -0.68
C VAL A 44 4.42 -10.35 -1.40
N SER A 45 3.69 -11.47 -1.39
CA SER A 45 2.40 -11.58 -2.08
C SER A 45 1.36 -10.62 -1.49
N LEU A 46 1.29 -10.50 -0.16
CA LEU A 46 0.37 -9.59 0.51
C LEU A 46 0.67 -8.12 0.21
N VAL A 47 1.95 -7.74 0.16
CA VAL A 47 2.36 -6.37 -0.15
C VAL A 47 2.05 -6.01 -1.60
N LEU A 48 2.24 -6.93 -2.55
CA LEU A 48 1.86 -6.71 -3.96
C LEU A 48 0.35 -6.52 -4.13
N ILE A 49 -0.46 -7.33 -3.43
CA ILE A 49 -1.92 -7.17 -3.44
C ILE A 49 -2.32 -5.82 -2.83
N ALA A 50 -1.70 -5.43 -1.71
CA ALA A 50 -1.97 -4.13 -1.08
C ALA A 50 -1.60 -2.96 -2.00
N MET A 51 -0.49 -3.07 -2.74
CA MET A 51 -0.04 -2.05 -3.68
C MET A 51 -0.98 -1.94 -4.89
N ASP A 52 -1.43 -3.05 -5.46
CA ASP A 52 -2.42 -3.08 -6.55
C ASP A 52 -3.76 -2.47 -6.11
N VAL A 53 -4.27 -2.89 -4.95
CA VAL A 53 -5.49 -2.33 -4.38
C VAL A 53 -5.34 -0.83 -4.17
N HIS A 54 -4.21 -0.39 -3.61
CA HIS A 54 -3.95 1.02 -3.33
C HIS A 54 -3.87 1.87 -4.62
N MET A 55 -3.14 1.38 -5.63
CA MET A 55 -3.01 2.06 -6.92
C MET A 55 -4.33 2.11 -7.70
N THR A 56 -5.21 1.12 -7.53
CA THR A 56 -6.50 1.02 -8.23
C THR A 56 -7.63 1.75 -7.50
N ARG A 57 -7.54 1.85 -6.16
CA ARG A 57 -8.62 2.34 -5.29
C ARG A 57 -8.33 3.65 -4.56
N GLY A 58 -7.18 4.28 -4.79
CA GLY A 58 -6.89 5.66 -4.39
C GLY A 58 -6.70 5.91 -2.89
N HIS A 59 -6.24 7.13 -2.57
CA HIS A 59 -5.99 7.60 -1.20
C HIS A 59 -7.24 8.15 -0.50
N PRO A 60 -7.51 7.78 0.76
CA PRO A 60 -8.51 8.45 1.58
C PRO A 60 -8.08 9.84 2.09
N GLU A 61 -6.76 10.13 2.13
CA GLU A 61 -6.19 11.38 2.67
C GLU A 61 -5.71 12.36 1.58
N ASP A 62 -5.77 11.99 0.30
CA ASP A 62 -5.46 12.91 -0.80
C ASP A 62 -6.74 13.66 -1.20
N THR A 63 -6.82 14.94 -0.82
CA THR A 63 -7.95 15.82 -1.13
C THR A 63 -7.74 16.63 -2.41
N ARG A 64 -6.72 16.32 -3.22
CA ARG A 64 -6.53 16.93 -4.54
C ARG A 64 -7.55 16.42 -5.55
#